data_AF-A0A0C4EA97-F1
#
_entry.id   AF-A0A0C4EA97-F1
#
_cell.length_a   1.000
_cell.length_b   1.000
_cell.length_c   1.000
_cell.angle_alpha   90.00
_cell.angle_beta   90.00
_cell.angle_gamma   90.00
#
_symmetry.space_group_name_H-M   'P 1'
#
loop_
_entity.id
_entity.type
_entity.pdbx_description
1 polymer ?
#
loop_
_entity_poly.entity_id
_entity_poly.type
_entity_poly.pdbx_seq_one_letter_code
_entity_poly.pdbx_strand_id
1 'polypeptide(L)'
;MRVAGMFEPVIIMATGSGIAPCLALFAEMPDHPVRVIWSAPSPLETFGKGVVDTVLRADPDAIIHDARTQGRPDLVAMAYRMYEASGRTNAAGVAPGDGRRRKDGRPLGKCEAVVIISNQRVTRKVVYGLETRGVPAYGAIFDS
;
A
#
# COMPACT_ATOMS: atom_id res chain seq x y z
N MET A 1 -8.53 2.84 10.54
CA MET A 1 -7.19 3.40 10.26
C MET A 1 -7.37 4.81 9.67
N ARG A 2 -7.44 5.88 10.49
CA ARG A 2 -7.88 7.21 9.99
C ARG A 2 -6.81 7.99 9.20
N VAL A 3 -5.53 7.76 9.49
CA VAL A 3 -4.40 8.45 8.83
C VAL A 3 -4.39 8.20 7.31
N ALA A 4 -4.70 6.98 6.87
CA ALA A 4 -4.74 6.64 5.45
C ALA A 4 -5.79 7.45 4.65
N GLY A 5 -6.92 7.80 5.28
CA GLY A 5 -7.97 8.59 4.63
C GLY A 5 -7.61 10.05 4.41
N MET A 6 -6.49 10.54 4.96
CA MET A 6 -6.01 11.91 4.75
C MET A 6 -5.25 12.09 3.43
N PHE A 7 -4.92 10.98 2.75
CA PHE A 7 -4.05 10.96 1.58
C PHE A 7 -4.77 10.34 0.38
N GLU A 8 -4.64 10.95 -0.79
CA GLU A 8 -5.30 10.52 -2.02
C GLU A 8 -4.43 10.81 -3.28
N PRO A 9 -3.79 9.78 -3.88
CA PRO A 9 -3.76 8.37 -3.49
C PRO A 9 -2.79 8.03 -2.34
N VAL A 10 -2.97 6.87 -1.69
CA VAL A 10 -2.09 6.38 -0.62
C VAL A 10 -1.65 4.93 -0.85
N ILE A 11 -0.40 4.60 -0.51
CA ILE A 11 0.07 3.20 -0.49
C ILE A 11 -0.16 2.63 0.91
N ILE A 12 -0.93 1.54 1.01
CA ILE A 12 -1.11 0.74 2.21
C ILE A 12 -0.15 -0.45 2.15
N MET A 13 0.81 -0.49 3.07
CA MET A 13 1.71 -1.62 3.25
C MET A 13 1.32 -2.42 4.49
N ALA A 14 1.00 -3.69 4.32
CA ALA A 14 0.69 -4.60 5.41
C ALA A 14 1.63 -5.80 5.42
N THR A 15 1.89 -6.35 6.62
CA THR A 15 2.54 -7.66 6.76
C THR A 15 1.73 -8.60 7.65
N GLY A 16 1.60 -9.87 7.24
CA GLY A 16 0.84 -10.87 7.99
C GLY A 16 -0.57 -10.39 8.30
N SER A 17 -0.98 -10.50 9.56
CA SER A 17 -2.29 -10.06 10.06
C SER A 17 -2.49 -8.55 10.07
N GLY A 18 -1.46 -7.75 9.79
CA GLY A 18 -1.59 -6.29 9.62
C GLY A 18 -2.57 -5.89 8.51
N ILE A 19 -2.99 -6.83 7.65
CA ILE A 19 -4.04 -6.59 6.66
C ILE A 19 -5.42 -6.39 7.28
N ALA A 20 -5.72 -7.01 8.43
CA ALA A 20 -7.04 -6.97 9.05
C ALA A 20 -7.59 -5.55 9.29
N PRO A 21 -6.85 -4.61 9.92
CA PRO A 21 -7.31 -3.23 10.05
C PRO A 21 -7.41 -2.47 8.72
N CYS A 22 -6.78 -2.96 7.64
CA CYS A 22 -6.92 -2.41 6.30
C CYS A 22 -8.24 -2.84 5.65
N LEU A 23 -8.75 -4.04 5.96
CA LEU A 23 -10.04 -4.51 5.44
C LEU A 23 -11.20 -3.60 5.90
N ALA A 24 -11.14 -3.11 7.14
CA ALA A 24 -12.11 -2.13 7.64
C ALA A 24 -12.07 -0.83 6.82
N LEU A 25 -10.87 -0.33 6.50
CA LEU A 25 -10.70 0.84 5.64
C LEU A 25 -11.32 0.62 4.26
N PHE A 26 -11.06 -0.54 3.64
CA PHE A 26 -11.58 -0.87 2.31
C PHE A 26 -13.10 -1.05 2.31
N ALA A 27 -13.68 -1.54 3.41
CA ALA A 27 -15.13 -1.68 3.55
C ALA A 27 -15.81 -0.33 3.82
N GLU A 28 -15.22 0.52 4.66
CA GLU A 28 -15.76 1.84 5.03
C GLU A 28 -15.61 2.86 3.91
N MET A 29 -14.51 2.79 3.14
CA MET A 29 -14.18 3.71 2.06
C MET A 29 -13.80 2.95 0.79
N PRO A 30 -14.75 2.25 0.14
CA PRO A 30 -14.48 1.36 -1.00
C PRO A 30 -13.91 2.06 -2.24
N ASP A 31 -14.09 3.38 -2.32
CA ASP A 31 -13.64 4.19 -3.44
C ASP A 31 -12.40 5.04 -3.11
N HIS A 32 -11.86 4.90 -1.90
CA HIS A 32 -10.65 5.61 -1.52
C HIS A 32 -9.49 5.08 -2.37
N PRO A 33 -8.77 5.94 -3.10
CA PRO A 33 -7.72 5.48 -4.00
C PRO A 33 -6.50 5.02 -3.23
N VAL A 34 -6.40 3.70 -3.09
CA VAL A 34 -5.30 3.02 -2.41
C VAL A 34 -4.44 2.25 -3.40
N ARG A 35 -3.16 2.10 -3.11
CA ARG A 35 -2.37 0.95 -3.59
C ARG A 35 -2.08 0.02 -2.43
N VAL A 36 -1.97 -1.27 -2.69
CA VAL A 36 -1.72 -2.26 -1.64
C VAL A 36 -0.44 -3.03 -1.90
N ILE A 37 0.40 -3.11 -0.87
CA ILE A 37 1.48 -4.08 -0.76
C ILE A 37 1.19 -4.93 0.47
N TRP A 38 0.96 -6.22 0.29
CA TRP A 38 0.70 -7.14 1.39
C TRP A 38 1.66 -8.33 1.33
N SER A 39 2.51 -8.48 2.34
CA SER A 39 3.38 -9.65 2.48
C SER A 39 2.93 -10.55 3.61
N ALA A 40 2.60 -11.81 3.33
CA ALA A 40 2.25 -12.80 4.35
C ALA A 40 2.71 -14.20 3.91
N PRO A 41 2.95 -15.14 4.84
CA PRO A 41 3.21 -16.53 4.46
C PRO A 41 1.90 -17.18 4.00
N SER A 42 1.87 -17.71 2.77
CA SER A 42 0.72 -18.41 2.17
C SER A 42 -0.59 -17.62 2.34
N PRO A 43 -0.72 -16.40 1.75
CA PRO A 43 -1.82 -15.48 2.05
C PRO A 43 -3.21 -16.07 1.76
N LEU A 44 -3.35 -16.80 0.64
CA LEU A 44 -4.61 -17.42 0.24
C LEU A 44 -5.02 -18.52 1.22
N GLU A 45 -4.09 -19.39 1.61
CA GLU A 45 -4.32 -20.50 2.52
C GLU A 45 -4.57 -20.01 3.95
N THR A 46 -3.84 -18.99 4.39
CA THR A 46 -3.87 -18.51 5.78
C THR A 46 -5.07 -17.62 6.06
N PHE A 47 -5.45 -16.75 5.12
CA PHE A 47 -6.49 -15.73 5.33
C PHE A 47 -7.76 -15.99 4.51
N GLY A 48 -7.70 -16.93 3.56
CA GLY A 48 -8.83 -17.31 2.72
C GLY A 48 -9.10 -16.36 1.56
N LYS A 49 -9.83 -16.87 0.56
CA LYS A 49 -10.17 -16.16 -0.67
C LYS A 49 -10.89 -14.84 -0.42
N GLY A 50 -11.79 -14.77 0.57
CA GLY A 50 -12.56 -13.55 0.85
C GLY A 50 -11.70 -12.35 1.23
N VAL A 51 -10.61 -12.57 1.99
CA VAL A 51 -9.66 -11.50 2.33
C VAL A 51 -8.88 -11.06 1.10
N VAL A 52 -8.37 -12.01 0.31
CA VAL A 52 -7.64 -11.73 -0.94
C VAL A 52 -8.52 -10.96 -1.94
N ASP A 53 -9.76 -11.38 -2.13
CA ASP A 53 -10.74 -10.72 -3.00
C ASP A 53 -11.04 -9.29 -2.52
N THR A 54 -11.08 -9.06 -1.20
CA THR A 54 -11.30 -7.72 -0.65
C THR A 54 -10.11 -6.80 -0.94
N VAL A 55 -8.89 -7.33 -0.81
CA VAL A 55 -7.66 -6.60 -1.18
C VAL A 55 -7.65 -6.25 -2.67
N LEU A 56 -7.93 -7.23 -3.54
CA LEU A 56 -7.95 -7.03 -4.99
C LEU A 56 -9.10 -6.14 -5.47
N ARG A 57 -10.20 -6.05 -4.71
CA ARG A 57 -11.27 -5.10 -4.98
C ARG A 57 -10.85 -3.66 -4.67
N ALA A 58 -10.09 -3.47 -3.59
CA ALA A 58 -9.57 -2.16 -3.21
C ALA A 58 -8.42 -1.70 -4.14
N ASP A 59 -7.56 -2.63 -4.54
CA ASP A 59 -6.50 -2.41 -5.52
C ASP A 59 -6.37 -3.64 -6.45
N PRO A 60 -6.91 -3.58 -7.68
CA PRO A 60 -6.79 -4.68 -8.65
C PRO A 60 -5.35 -5.05 -9.00
N ASP A 61 -4.42 -4.10 -8.83
CA ASP A 61 -3.00 -4.27 -9.10
C ASP A 61 -2.20 -4.40 -7.77
N ALA A 62 -2.85 -4.87 -6.70
CA ALA A 62 -2.20 -5.08 -5.42
C ALA A 62 -1.02 -6.04 -5.54
N ILE A 63 0.08 -5.70 -4.86
CA ILE A 63 1.20 -6.63 -4.71
C ILE A 63 0.93 -7.53 -3.51
N ILE A 64 0.53 -8.78 -3.75
CA ILE A 64 0.37 -9.81 -2.73
C ILE A 64 1.58 -10.74 -2.78
N HIS A 65 2.48 -10.62 -1.80
CA HIS A 65 3.74 -11.36 -1.72
C HIS A 65 3.63 -12.53 -0.75
N ASP A 66 3.76 -13.76 -1.26
CA ASP A 66 3.82 -14.97 -0.47
C ASP A 66 5.24 -15.18 0.10
N ALA A 67 5.43 -14.85 1.37
CA ALA A 67 6.72 -14.98 2.03
C ALA A 67 7.15 -16.44 2.27
N ARG A 68 6.24 -17.41 2.14
CA ARG A 68 6.55 -18.85 2.27
C ARG A 68 7.31 -19.35 1.05
N THR A 69 6.83 -19.01 -0.13
CA THR A 69 7.33 -19.54 -1.41
C THR A 69 8.28 -18.57 -2.10
N GLN A 70 8.14 -17.26 -1.88
CA GLN A 70 8.94 -16.21 -2.52
C GLN A 70 10.03 -15.63 -1.60
N GLY A 71 10.15 -16.13 -0.37
CA GLY A 71 11.13 -15.67 0.62
C GLY A 71 10.82 -14.28 1.19
N ARG A 72 11.78 -13.71 1.93
CA ARG A 72 11.60 -12.40 2.59
C ARG A 72 11.74 -11.25 1.58
N PRO A 73 10.70 -10.40 1.39
CA PRO A 73 10.78 -9.30 0.44
C PRO A 73 11.60 -8.12 0.97
N ASP A 74 12.16 -7.33 0.04
CA ASP A 74 12.63 -5.98 0.35
C ASP A 74 11.49 -4.97 0.26
N LEU A 75 10.77 -4.82 1.37
CA LEU A 75 9.61 -3.94 1.47
C LEU A 75 9.95 -2.46 1.21
N VAL A 76 11.16 -2.00 1.54
CA VAL A 76 11.58 -0.62 1.25
C VAL A 76 11.62 -0.41 -0.26
N ALA A 77 12.30 -1.31 -0.96
CA ALA A 77 12.42 -1.22 -2.41
C ALA A 77 11.09 -1.41 -3.13
N MET A 78 10.18 -2.24 -2.61
CA MET A 78 8.84 -2.41 -3.16
C MET A 78 7.99 -1.15 -3.03
N ALA A 79 7.92 -0.57 -1.81
CA ALA A 79 7.17 0.68 -1.59
C ALA A 79 7.74 1.83 -2.42
N TYR A 80 9.07 1.99 -2.43
CA TYR A 80 9.71 3.05 -3.18
C TYR A 80 9.44 2.95 -4.69
N ARG A 81 9.53 1.73 -5.26
CA ARG A 81 9.21 1.51 -6.67
C ARG A 81 7.76 1.82 -7.01
N MET A 82 6.82 1.41 -6.16
CA MET A 82 5.39 1.71 -6.34
C MET A 82 5.12 3.21 -6.23
N TYR A 83 5.74 3.88 -5.26
CA TYR A 83 5.63 5.33 -5.09
C TYR A 83 6.16 6.10 -6.31
N GLU A 84 7.34 5.74 -6.80
CA GLU A 84 7.92 6.37 -8.00
C GLU A 84 7.10 6.08 -9.25
N ALA A 85 6.61 4.84 -9.43
CA ALA A 85 5.76 4.48 -10.55
C ALA A 85 4.44 5.27 -10.57
N SER A 86 3.88 5.58 -9.40
CA SER A 86 2.64 6.35 -9.29
C SER A 86 2.77 7.81 -9.76
N GLY A 87 3.99 8.34 -9.88
CA GLY A 87 4.23 9.71 -10.32
C GLY A 87 4.72 9.86 -11.76
N ARG A 88 4.86 8.76 -12.53
CA ARG A 88 5.44 8.82 -13.88
C ARG A 88 4.49 9.49 -14.87
N THR A 89 4.92 10.64 -15.37
CA THR A 89 4.32 11.35 -16.49
C THR A 89 4.40 10.52 -17.78
N ASN A 90 3.32 10.47 -18.57
CA ASN A 90 3.40 9.93 -19.93
C ASN A 90 3.98 10.99 -20.89
N ALA A 91 4.31 10.58 -22.12
CA ALA A 91 4.93 11.45 -23.15
C ALA A 91 4.12 12.72 -23.49
N ALA A 92 2.86 12.82 -23.05
CA ALA A 92 2.00 13.99 -23.26
C ALA A 92 2.11 15.04 -22.13
N GLY A 93 3.03 14.90 -21.17
CA GLY A 93 3.21 15.88 -20.08
C GLY A 93 2.08 15.88 -19.04
N VAL A 94 1.07 15.02 -19.21
CA VAL A 94 0.07 14.71 -18.20
C VAL A 94 0.71 13.71 -17.26
N ALA A 95 0.63 13.92 -15.94
CA ALA A 95 0.90 12.86 -14.99
C ALA A 95 -0.29 11.89 -15.03
N PRO A 96 -0.29 10.79 -15.83
CA PRO A 96 -1.14 9.71 -15.39
C PRO A 96 -0.52 9.30 -14.06
N GLY A 97 -1.32 8.97 -13.06
CA GLY A 97 -0.84 8.04 -12.07
C GLY A 97 -0.43 6.73 -12.77
N ASP A 98 -0.53 5.64 -12.05
CA ASP A 98 -0.54 4.28 -12.62
C ASP A 98 -1.73 3.98 -13.58
N GLY A 99 -2.26 4.97 -14.31
CA GLY A 99 -3.39 4.86 -15.23
C GLY A 99 -4.76 5.01 -14.58
N ARG A 100 -4.84 5.03 -13.24
CA ARG A 100 -6.10 5.07 -12.50
C ARG A 100 -6.68 6.49 -12.39
N ARG A 101 -8.00 6.54 -12.24
CA ARG A 101 -8.80 7.78 -12.21
C ARG A 101 -9.67 7.83 -10.96
N ARG A 102 -9.90 9.05 -10.47
CA ARG A 102 -10.93 9.37 -9.48
C ARG A 102 -12.31 9.05 -10.06
N LYS A 103 -13.32 8.96 -9.19
CA LYS A 103 -14.73 8.77 -9.60
C LYS A 103 -15.24 9.82 -10.58
N ASP A 104 -14.76 11.05 -10.47
CA ASP A 104 -15.13 12.15 -11.37
C ASP A 104 -14.38 12.14 -12.71
N GLY A 105 -13.60 11.08 -12.97
CA GLY A 105 -12.84 10.89 -14.21
C GLY A 105 -11.48 11.60 -14.24
N ARG A 106 -11.14 12.42 -13.24
CA ARG A 106 -9.82 13.06 -13.17
C ARG A 106 -8.72 12.01 -12.91
N PRO A 107 -7.53 12.14 -13.51
CA PRO A 107 -6.43 11.23 -13.23
C PRO A 107 -6.04 11.30 -11.75
N LEU A 108 -5.69 10.15 -11.17
CA LEU A 108 -5.03 10.14 -9.87
C LEU A 108 -3.59 10.65 -10.07
N GLY A 109 -3.13 11.49 -9.15
CA GLY A 109 -1.76 11.97 -9.12
C GLY A 109 -0.79 10.94 -8.52
N LYS A 110 0.45 11.38 -8.26
CA LYS A 110 1.43 10.61 -7.49
C LYS A 110 0.83 10.26 -6.11
N CYS A 111 1.11 9.07 -5.60
CA CYS A 111 0.75 8.72 -4.23
C CYS A 111 1.36 9.76 -3.28
N GLU A 112 0.59 10.17 -2.27
CA GLU A 112 1.00 11.22 -1.34
C GLU A 112 1.79 10.67 -0.16
N ALA A 113 1.52 9.41 0.24
CA ALA A 113 2.17 8.77 1.37
C ALA A 113 2.17 7.24 1.28
N VAL A 114 2.99 6.62 2.14
CA VAL A 114 2.95 5.19 2.46
C VAL A 114 2.52 5.02 3.92
N VAL A 115 1.47 4.23 4.17
CA VAL A 115 1.03 3.85 5.52
C VAL A 115 1.39 2.40 5.78
N ILE A 116 2.17 2.14 6.83
CA ILE A 116 2.75 0.83 7.15
C ILE A 116 2.05 0.22 8.37
N ILE A 117 1.45 -0.94 8.18
CA ILE A 117 0.84 -1.78 9.22
C ILE A 117 1.66 -3.07 9.36
N SER A 118 2.62 -3.04 10.28
CA SER A 118 3.54 -4.14 10.54
C SER A 118 4.04 -4.12 12.00
N ASN A 119 4.94 -5.04 12.35
CA ASN A 119 5.63 -5.02 13.63
C ASN A 119 6.67 -3.89 13.70
N GLN A 120 7.10 -3.55 14.93
CA GLN A 120 8.02 -2.45 15.22
C GLN A 120 9.30 -2.46 14.35
N ARG A 121 9.92 -3.63 14.18
CA ARG A 121 11.17 -3.76 13.42
C ARG A 121 10.97 -3.43 11.94
N VAL A 122 9.92 -3.96 11.32
CA VAL A 122 9.62 -3.70 9.91
C VAL A 122 9.18 -2.26 9.72
N THR A 123 8.27 -1.76 10.58
CA THR A 123 7.78 -0.39 10.52
C THR A 123 8.92 0.62 10.59
N ARG A 124 9.81 0.52 11.58
CA ARG A 124 10.98 1.42 11.70
C ARG A 124 11.89 1.36 10.47
N LYS A 125 12.17 0.15 9.96
CA LYS A 125 13.00 -0.04 8.76
C LYS A 125 12.37 0.65 7.54
N VAL A 126 11.08 0.44 7.32
CA VAL A 126 10.39 0.95 6.13
C VAL A 126 10.21 2.45 6.20
N VAL A 127 9.75 2.99 7.33
CA VAL A 127 9.61 4.44 7.54
C VAL A 127 10.95 5.13 7.29
N TYR A 128 12.00 4.72 7.99
CA TYR A 128 13.34 5.30 7.79
C TYR A 128 13.81 5.19 6.34
N GLY A 129 13.64 4.03 5.71
CA GLY A 129 14.05 3.80 4.32
C GLY A 129 13.32 4.68 3.32
N LEU A 130 12.05 5.02 3.57
CA LEU A 130 11.24 5.86 2.69
C LEU A 130 11.48 7.35 2.94
N GLU A 131 11.49 7.78 4.21
CA GLU A 131 11.69 9.20 4.56
C GLU A 131 13.07 9.70 4.14
N THR A 132 14.11 8.88 4.27
CA THR A 132 15.46 9.22 3.76
C THR A 132 15.54 9.38 2.25
N ARG A 133 14.49 8.98 1.52
CA ARG A 133 14.32 9.15 0.07
C ARG A 133 13.28 10.21 -0.29
N GLY A 134 12.83 11.01 0.69
CA GLY A 134 11.83 12.05 0.50
C GLY A 134 10.40 11.53 0.32
N VAL A 135 10.13 10.27 0.68
CA VAL A 135 8.78 9.68 0.61
C VAL A 135 8.10 9.79 1.97
N PRO A 136 6.95 10.48 2.08
CA PRO A 136 6.17 10.53 3.32
C PRO A 136 5.73 9.12 3.73
N ALA A 137 6.10 8.69 4.93
CA ALA A 137 5.83 7.35 5.42
C ALA A 137 5.36 7.36 6.87
N TYR A 138 4.26 6.67 7.15
CA TYR A 138 3.61 6.66 8.47
C TYR A 138 3.42 5.24 8.94
N GLY A 139 3.79 4.95 10.18
CA GLY A 139 3.58 3.64 10.79
C GLY A 139 2.99 3.76 12.18
N ALA A 140 2.64 2.62 12.77
CA ALA A 140 2.26 2.58 14.18
C ALA A 140 3.39 3.14 15.06
N ILE A 141 3.00 3.88 16.10
CA ILE A 141 3.91 4.28 17.18
C ILE A 141 4.02 3.10 18.15
N PHE A 142 5.24 2.81 18.59
CA PHE A 142 5.53 1.77 19.55
C PHE A 142 6.22 2.42 20.74
N ASP A 143 5.49 2.59 21.83
CA ASP A 143 5.85 3.29 23.07
C ASP A 143 6.14 2.34 24.25
N SER A 144 6.22 1.02 23.99
CA SER A 144 6.60 -0.01 24.95
C SER A 144 8.07 -0.42 24.92
#